data_AF-A0A7Y2UUW0-F1
#
_entry.id   AF-A0A7Y2UUW0-F1
#
_cell.length_a   1.000
_cell.length_b   1.000
_cell.length_c   1.000
_cell.angle_alpha   90.00
_cell.angle_beta   90.00
_cell.angle_gamma   90.00
#
_symmetry.space_group_name_H-M   'P 1'
#
loop_
_entity.id
_entity.type
_entity.pdbx_description
1 polymer ?
#
loop_
_entity_poly.entity_id
_entity_poly.type
_entity_poly.pdbx_seq_one_letter_code
_entity_poly.pdbx_strand_id
1 'polypeptide(L)'
;MENVRVTKRGDAFTFDVTISHRDTGWANYADAWRIVDLAGNQLGLRNLAHPHEHEQPFTRSLSNVSIPADIDIIGVQTRDTIGGWYPEITRVKIR
;
A
#
# COMPACT_ATOMS: atom_id res chain seq x y z
N MET A 1 9.33 -0.53 1.19
CA MET A 1 8.29 -0.27 2.21
C MET A 1 8.97 0.27 3.44
N GLU A 2 8.45 1.33 4.07
CA GLU A 2 9.02 1.86 5.32
C GLU A 2 8.12 1.57 6.53
N ASN A 3 6.81 1.77 6.39
CA ASN A 3 5.86 1.59 7.50
C ASN A 3 4.45 1.31 6.98
N VAL A 4 3.68 0.57 7.76
CA VAL A 4 2.23 0.42 7.59
C VAL A 4 1.57 0.60 8.95
N ARG A 5 0.73 1.63 9.09
CA ARG A 5 -0.16 1.79 10.24
C ARG A 5 -1.58 1.38 9.86
N VAL A 6 -2.23 0.68 10.77
CA VAL A 6 -3.59 0.17 10.57
C VAL A 6 -4.49 0.70 11.66
N THR A 7 -5.63 1.27 11.26
CA THR A 7 -6.68 1.71 12.17
C THR A 7 -8.00 1.06 11.78
N LYS A 8 -8.70 0.43 12.72
CA LYS A 8 -10.06 -0.08 12.52
C LYS A 8 -11.10 0.96 12.96
N ARG A 9 -12.10 1.24 12.13
CA ARG A 9 -13.25 2.11 12.44
C ARG A 9 -14.54 1.39 12.06
N GLY A 10 -15.29 0.93 13.06
CA GLY A 10 -16.43 0.04 12.84
C GLY A 10 -15.99 -1.25 12.13
N ASP A 11 -16.59 -1.55 10.99
CA ASP A 11 -16.27 -2.73 10.19
C ASP A 11 -15.21 -2.50 9.11
N ALA A 12 -14.69 -1.28 8.99
CA ALA A 12 -13.72 -0.92 7.95
C ALA A 12 -12.34 -0.59 8.52
N PHE A 13 -11.32 -0.74 7.66
CA PHE A 13 -9.94 -0.44 7.98
C PHE A 13 -9.45 0.78 7.19
N THR A 14 -8.59 1.56 7.84
CA THR A 14 -7.74 2.57 7.22
C THR A 14 -6.29 2.12 7.33
N PHE A 15 -5.58 2.17 6.22
CA PHE A 15 -4.16 1.87 6.10
C PHE A 15 -3.41 3.14 5.75
N ASP A 16 -2.47 3.56 6.59
CA ASP A 16 -1.49 4.60 6.28
C ASP A 16 -0.18 3.92 5.92
N VAL A 17 0.20 4.00 4.64
CA VAL A 17 1.38 3.32 4.10
C VAL A 17 2.45 4.35 3.79
N THR A 18 3.63 4.16 4.40
CA THR A 18 4.82 4.96 4.17
C THR A 18 5.76 4.24 3.21
N ILE A 19 6.10 4.89 2.10
CA ILE A 19 6.92 4.33 1.02
C ILE A 19 8.11 5.26 0.79
N SER A 20 9.28 4.64 0.60
CA SER A 20 10.43 5.26 -0.05
C SER A 20 10.57 4.66 -1.44
N HIS A 21 10.68 5.51 -2.45
CA HIS A 21 11.06 5.10 -3.80
C HIS A 21 12.03 6.14 -4.39
N ARG A 22 12.96 5.69 -5.24
CA ARG A 22 13.90 6.56 -5.94
C ARG A 22 13.20 7.17 -7.17
N ASP A 23 12.22 8.02 -6.91
CA ASP A 23 11.51 8.75 -7.96
C ASP A 23 12.49 9.61 -8.76
N THR A 24 12.33 9.65 -10.09
CA THR A 24 13.11 10.50 -11.02
C THR A 24 12.14 11.32 -11.87
N GLY A 25 11.22 12.02 -11.22
CA GLY A 25 10.07 12.66 -11.85
C GLY A 25 9.14 11.67 -12.56
N TRP A 26 8.48 12.12 -13.63
CA TRP A 26 7.49 11.34 -14.38
C TRP A 26 8.06 10.11 -15.11
N ALA A 27 9.40 10.00 -15.21
CA ALA A 27 10.04 8.87 -15.87
C ALA A 27 9.99 7.59 -15.02
N ASN A 28 10.06 7.71 -13.69
CA ASN A 28 9.95 6.58 -12.77
C ASN A 28 9.47 7.09 -11.42
N TYR A 29 8.34 6.59 -10.94
CA TYR A 29 7.84 6.91 -9.61
C TYR A 29 6.96 5.78 -9.07
N ALA A 30 6.83 5.72 -7.74
CA ALA A 30 5.85 4.86 -7.10
C ALA A 30 4.43 5.31 -7.47
N ASP A 31 3.69 4.48 -8.20
CA ASP A 31 2.41 4.86 -8.82
C ASP A 31 1.19 4.19 -8.18
N ALA A 32 1.41 3.15 -7.38
CA ALA A 32 0.36 2.51 -6.60
C ALA A 32 0.89 1.67 -5.44
N TRP A 33 -0.01 1.35 -4.52
CA TRP A 33 0.14 0.21 -3.62
C TRP A 33 -1.22 -0.43 -3.37
N ARG A 34 -1.23 -1.72 -3.03
CA ARG A 34 -2.45 -2.49 -2.79
C ARG A 34 -2.40 -3.27 -1.50
N ILE A 35 -3.58 -3.49 -0.93
CA ILE A 35 -3.83 -4.48 0.12
C ILE A 35 -4.22 -5.79 -0.57
N VAL A 36 -3.59 -6.89 -0.18
CA VAL A 36 -3.90 -8.24 -0.68
C VAL A 36 -4.13 -9.22 0.45
N ASP A 37 -4.92 -10.26 0.19
CA ASP A 37 -4.97 -11.43 1.07
C ASP A 37 -3.72 -12.34 0.87
N LEU A 38 -3.66 -13.45 1.62
CA LEU A 38 -2.54 -14.39 1.54
C LEU A 38 -2.51 -15.21 0.23
N ALA A 39 -3.61 -15.23 -0.53
CA ALA A 39 -3.68 -15.82 -1.86
C ALA A 39 -3.30 -14.82 -2.97
N GLY A 40 -3.05 -13.55 -2.62
CA GLY A 40 -2.71 -12.48 -3.55
C GLY A 40 -3.92 -11.76 -4.16
N ASN A 41 -5.14 -12.03 -3.70
CA ASN A 41 -6.33 -11.33 -4.16
C ASN A 41 -6.34 -9.90 -3.62
N GLN A 42 -6.68 -8.93 -4.48
CA GLN A 42 -6.72 -7.53 -4.10
C GLN A 42 -7.95 -7.22 -3.24
N LEU A 43 -7.71 -6.66 -2.06
CA LEU A 43 -8.73 -6.17 -1.13
C LEU A 43 -8.90 -4.65 -1.20
N GLY A 44 -7.88 -3.93 -1.68
CA GLY A 44 -7.92 -2.49 -1.88
C GLY A 44 -6.73 -1.99 -2.68
N LEU A 45 -6.90 -0.86 -3.38
CA LEU A 45 -5.87 -0.24 -4.22
C LEU A 45 -5.81 1.25 -3.93
N ARG A 46 -4.60 1.77 -3.73
CA ARG A 46 -4.31 3.19 -3.67
C ARG A 46 -3.44 3.57 -4.86
N ASN A 47 -4.00 4.33 -5.79
CA ASN A 47 -3.24 4.95 -6.87
C ASN A 47 -2.55 6.23 -6.38
N LEU A 48 -1.39 6.52 -6.94
CA LEU A 48 -0.57 7.69 -6.72
C LEU A 48 -0.39 8.39 -8.07
N ALA A 49 -0.93 9.61 -8.18
CA ALA A 49 -1.11 10.27 -9.47
C ALA A 49 0.07 11.15 -9.90
N HIS A 50 1.12 11.26 -9.09
CA HIS A 50 2.28 12.10 -9.39
C HIS A 50 3.56 11.59 -8.70
N PRO A 51 4.74 11.98 -9.20
CA PRO A 51 6.00 11.74 -8.50
C PRO A 51 6.06 12.45 -7.14
N HIS A 52 6.80 11.85 -6.22
CA HIS A 52 7.02 12.28 -4.84
C HIS A 52 8.52 12.48 -4.54
N GLU A 53 9.34 12.81 -5.55
CA GLU A 53 10.82 12.94 -5.45
C GLU A 53 11.30 13.80 -4.26
N HIS A 54 10.57 14.87 -3.93
CA HIS A 54 10.92 15.79 -2.84
C HIS A 54 10.13 15.57 -1.54
N GLU A 55 9.34 14.49 -1.46
CA GLU A 55 8.49 14.15 -0.31
C GLU A 55 8.97 12.87 0.40
N GLN A 56 10.10 12.29 0.00
CA GLN A 56 10.52 10.97 0.46
C GLN A 56 11.05 10.99 1.92
N PRO A 57 10.66 10.02 2.77
CA PRO A 57 9.58 9.06 2.55
C PRO A 57 8.20 9.72 2.66
N PHE A 58 7.27 9.35 1.79
CA PHE A 58 5.92 9.90 1.81
C PHE A 58 4.91 8.88 2.34
N THR A 59 3.81 9.39 2.93
CA THR A 59 2.72 8.55 3.45
C THR A 59 1.42 8.84 2.72
N ARG A 60 0.70 7.80 2.31
CA ARG A 60 -0.65 7.93 1.76
C ARG A 60 -1.60 6.93 2.42
N SER A 61 -2.84 7.35 2.57
CA SER A 61 -3.87 6.58 3.28
C SER A 61 -4.84 5.92 2.32
N LEU A 62 -5.33 4.73 2.66
CA LEU A 62 -6.50 4.11 2.04
C LEU A 62 -7.51 3.77 3.13
N SER A 63 -8.65 4.43 3.11
CA SER A 63 -9.74 4.24 4.08
C SER A 63 -10.87 3.40 3.50
N ASN A 64 -11.77 2.95 4.38
CA ASN A 64 -12.96 2.18 4.03
C ASN A 64 -12.65 0.84 3.35
N VAL A 65 -11.50 0.24 3.67
CA VAL A 65 -11.15 -1.08 3.17
C VAL A 65 -11.93 -2.12 3.98
N SER A 66 -12.80 -2.87 3.32
CA SER A 66 -13.49 -4.01 3.93
C SER A 66 -12.56 -5.22 3.90
N ILE A 67 -12.32 -5.81 5.06
CA ILE A 67 -11.52 -7.01 5.20
C ILE A 67 -12.39 -8.10 5.84
N PRO A 68 -12.56 -9.27 5.20
CA PRO A 68 -13.26 -10.42 5.76
C PRO A 68 -12.87 -10.72 7.21
N ALA A 69 -13.85 -11.20 8.00
CA ALA A 69 -13.70 -11.42 9.44
C ALA A 69 -12.73 -12.57 9.79
N ASP A 70 -12.41 -13.42 8.83
CA ASP A 70 -11.49 -14.55 8.92
C ASP A 70 -10.03 -14.19 8.53
N ILE A 71 -9.78 -12.96 8.06
CA ILE A 71 -8.43 -12.51 7.67
C ILE A 71 -7.78 -11.68 8.79
N ASP A 72 -6.79 -12.27 9.47
CA ASP A 72 -6.02 -11.59 10.52
C ASP A 72 -4.71 -10.97 10.03
N ILE A 73 -4.24 -11.42 8.85
CA ILE A 73 -2.99 -10.97 8.23
C ILE A 73 -3.27 -10.60 6.78
N ILE A 74 -2.86 -9.41 6.40
CA ILE A 74 -2.88 -8.93 5.01
C ILE A 74 -1.47 -8.75 4.49
N GLY A 75 -1.34 -8.62 3.17
CA GLY A 75 -0.14 -8.14 2.50
C GLY A 75 -0.32 -6.72 2.00
N VAL A 76 0.75 -5.92 2.04
CA VAL A 76 0.86 -4.66 1.30
C VAL A 76 1.92 -4.81 0.22
N GLN A 77 1.56 -4.48 -1.01
CA GLN A 77 2.44 -4.59 -2.17
C GLN A 77 2.51 -3.25 -2.90
N THR A 78 3.72 -2.82 -3.25
CA THR A 78 3.98 -1.55 -3.93
C THR A 78 4.18 -1.74 -5.42
N ARG A 79 3.96 -0.67 -6.18
CA ARG A 79 4.14 -0.60 -7.63
C ARG A 79 4.90 0.66 -8.02
N ASP A 80 5.69 0.56 -9.06
CA ASP A 80 6.19 1.73 -9.80
C ASP A 80 5.77 1.68 -11.28
N THR A 81 5.99 2.77 -11.99
CA THR A 81 5.62 2.90 -13.41
C THR A 81 6.47 2.05 -14.38
N ILE A 82 7.59 1.47 -13.96
CA ILE A 82 8.56 0.80 -14.85
C ILE A 82 8.59 -0.71 -14.61
N GLY A 83 8.92 -1.13 -13.39
CA GLY A 83 8.97 -2.52 -12.95
C GLY A 83 7.59 -3.10 -12.59
N GLY A 84 6.58 -2.25 -12.40
CA GLY A 84 5.25 -2.71 -12.01
C GLY A 84 5.25 -3.21 -10.57
N TRP A 85 4.52 -4.31 -10.30
CA TRP A 85 4.34 -4.79 -8.92
C TRP A 85 5.61 -5.45 -8.40
N TYR A 86 6.13 -4.93 -7.29
CA TYR A 86 7.27 -5.53 -6.62
C TYR A 86 6.91 -6.90 -6.05
N PRO A 87 7.76 -7.93 -6.17
CA PRO A 87 7.46 -9.28 -5.67
C PRO A 87 7.41 -9.35 -4.14
N GLU A 88 8.05 -8.40 -3.47
CA GLU A 88 8.03 -8.30 -2.01
C GLU A 88 6.64 -7.85 -1.52
N ILE A 89 6.10 -8.59 -0.55
CA ILE A 89 4.84 -8.29 0.10
C ILE A 89 5.10 -8.12 1.59
N THR A 90 4.84 -6.92 2.10
CA THR A 90 4.93 -6.65 3.54
C THR A 90 3.70 -7.21 4.24
N ARG A 91 3.88 -8.20 5.11
CA ARG A 91 2.79 -8.80 5.89
C ARG A 91 2.46 -7.93 7.10
N VAL A 92 1.19 -7.67 7.32
CA VAL A 92 0.70 -6.83 8.43
C VAL A 92 -0.42 -7.56 9.15
N LYS A 93 -0.25 -7.77 10.46
CA LYS A 93 -1.29 -8.30 11.34
C LYS A 93 -2.27 -7.17 11.68
N ILE A 94 -3.56 -7.41 11.51
CA ILE A 94 -4.62 -6.40 11.67
C ILE A 94 -5.60 -6.72 12.81
N ARG A 95 -5.44 -7.88 13.45
CA ARG A 95 -6.22 -8.38 14.60
C ARG A 95 -5.29 -9.20 15.49
#